data_AF-A0A938NR90-F1
#
_entry.id   AF-A0A938NR90-F1
#
_cell.length_a   1.000
_cell.length_b   1.000
_cell.length_c   1.000
_cell.angle_alpha   90.00
_cell.angle_beta   90.00
_cell.angle_gamma   90.00
#
_symmetry.space_group_name_H-M   'P 1'
#
loop_
_entity.id
_entity.type
_entity.pdbx_description
1 polymer ?
#
loop_
_entity_poly.entity_id
_entity_poly.type
_entity_poly.pdbx_seq_one_letter_code
_entity_poly.pdbx_strand_id
1 'polypeptide(L)' 'MIPMSLFQLFTLPLFIVLTALFSLACAYDLVIGRRQGTYRKKAICRCHNCRYIYAAPRRTPLARCPRCEKLNTPVRQ' A
#
# COMPACT_ATOMS: atom_id res chain seq x y z
N MET A 1 8.23 50.19 -15.77
CA MET A 1 8.98 48.95 -16.12
C MET A 1 9.34 48.29 -14.81
N ILE A 2 8.71 47.17 -14.47
CA ILE A 2 8.98 46.44 -13.23
C ILE A 2 10.37 45.82 -13.39
N PRO A 3 11.39 46.15 -12.56
CA PRO A 3 12.72 45.58 -12.70
C PRO A 3 12.65 44.11 -12.23
N MET A 4 12.28 43.20 -13.13
CA MET A 4 12.40 41.78 -12.86
C MET A 4 13.88 41.41 -12.89
N SER A 5 14.39 41.06 -11.71
CA SER A 5 15.74 40.53 -11.56
C SER A 5 15.86 39.21 -12.33
N LEU A 6 16.99 38.97 -13.00
CA LEU A 6 17.26 37.69 -13.69
C LEU A 6 17.06 36.49 -12.76
N PHE A 7 17.35 36.66 -11.47
CA PHE A 7 17.03 35.69 -10.42
C PHE A 7 15.55 35.29 -10.45
N GLN A 8 14.60 36.24 -10.45
CA GLN A 8 13.16 35.91 -10.51
C GLN A 8 12.78 35.14 -11.77
N LEU A 9 13.44 35.39 -12.91
CA LEU A 9 13.17 34.65 -14.15
C LEU A 9 13.53 33.16 -14.05
N PHE A 10 14.56 32.81 -13.27
CA PHE A 10 14.99 31.43 -13.07
C PHE A 10 14.33 30.76 -11.86
N THR A 11 14.07 31.52 -10.79
CA THR A 11 13.48 30.97 -9.57
C THR A 11 12.04 30.53 -9.78
N LEU A 12 11.25 31.26 -10.57
CA LEU A 12 9.85 30.91 -10.89
C LEU A 12 9.68 29.53 -11.54
N PRO A 13 10.32 29.23 -12.69
CA PRO A 13 10.18 27.92 -13.32
C PRO A 13 10.74 26.81 -12.45
N LEU A 14 11.81 27.07 -11.67
CA LEU A 14 12.39 26.09 -10.76
C LEU A 14 11.42 25.72 -9.64
N PHE A 15 10.75 26.70 -9.03
CA PHE A 15 9.70 26.44 -8.05
C PHE A 15 8.50 25.68 -8.63
N ILE A 16 8.11 25.99 -9.87
CA ILE A 16 7.02 25.27 -10.55
C ILE A 16 7.40 23.79 -10.75
N VAL A 17 8.62 23.50 -11.20
CA VAL A 17 9.08 22.12 -11.41
C VAL A 17 9.20 21.37 -10.08
N LEU A 18 9.74 22.01 -9.03
CA LEU A 18 9.84 21.40 -7.70
C LEU A 18 8.46 21.10 -7.10
N THR A 19 7.52 22.03 -7.20
CA THR A 19 6.15 21.81 -6.69
C THR A 19 5.40 20.76 -7.52
N ALA A 20 5.62 20.70 -8.83
CA ALA A 20 5.09 19.64 -9.68
C ALA A 20 5.65 18.27 -9.30
N LEU A 21 6.97 18.13 -9.10
CA LEU A 21 7.59 16.88 -8.67
C LEU A 21 7.13 16.47 -7.27
N PHE A 22 7.06 17.41 -6.32
CA PHE A 22 6.64 17.13 -4.96
C PHE A 22 5.17 16.69 -4.91
N SER A 23 4.29 17.36 -5.64
CA SER A 23 2.88 16.95 -5.74
C SER A 23 2.73 15.58 -6.40
N LEU A 24 3.54 15.27 -7.41
CA LEU A 24 3.56 13.94 -8.04
C LEU A 24 4.01 12.86 -7.06
N ALA A 25 5.08 13.11 -6.30
CA ALA A 25 5.60 12.20 -5.28
C ALA A 25 4.55 11.97 -4.17
N CYS A 26 3.93 13.03 -3.65
CA CYS A 26 2.85 12.91 -2.68
C CYS A 26 1.64 12.16 -3.25
N ALA A 27 1.23 12.43 -4.49
CA ALA A 27 0.14 11.71 -5.14
C ALA A 27 0.48 10.22 -5.28
N TYR A 28 1.72 9.89 -5.66
CA TYR A 28 2.20 8.53 -5.80
C TYR A 28 2.19 7.80 -4.46
N ASP A 29 2.71 8.42 -3.39
CA ASP A 29 2.73 7.87 -2.04
C ASP A 29 1.32 7.72 -1.45
N LEU A 30 0.40 8.65 -1.70
CA LEU A 30 -0.99 8.52 -1.26
C LEU A 30 -1.70 7.40 -2.02
N VAL A 31 -1.43 7.22 -3.31
CA VAL A 31 -2.02 6.15 -4.13
C VAL A 31 -1.44 4.78 -3.78
N ILE A 32 -0.12 4.69 -3.54
CA ILE A 32 0.56 3.43 -3.19
C ILE A 32 0.44 3.10 -1.71
N GLY A 33 0.44 4.08 -0.82
CA GLY A 33 0.14 3.89 0.59
C GLY A 33 -1.23 3.24 0.80
N ARG A 34 -2.22 3.58 -0.04
CA ARG A 34 -3.51 2.87 -0.07
C ARG A 34 -3.38 1.41 -0.53
N ARG A 35 -2.48 1.09 -1.48
CA ARG A 35 -2.22 -0.30 -1.92
C ARG A 35 -1.42 -1.12 -0.90
N GLN A 36 -0.49 -0.50 -0.17
CA GLN A 36 0.27 -1.17 0.90
C GLN A 36 -0.61 -1.53 2.09
N GLY A 37 -1.68 -0.76 2.36
CA GLY A 37 -2.71 -1.13 3.33
C GLY A 37 -3.36 -2.50 3.06
N THR A 38 -3.47 -2.89 1.78
CA THR A 38 -4.05 -4.17 1.35
C THR A 38 -3.05 -5.33 1.41
N TYR A 39 -1.75 -5.07 1.29
CA TYR A 39 -0.70 -6.10 1.40
C TYR A 39 -0.37 -6.47 2.85
N ARG A 40 -0.77 -5.67 3.84
CA ARG A 40 -0.18 -5.76 5.19
C ARG A 40 -0.69 -6.86 6.10
N LYS A 41 -1.60 -7.75 5.68
CA LYS A 41 -2.17 -8.75 6.61
C LYS A 41 -2.51 -10.09 5.97
N LYS A 42 -1.68 -10.62 5.06
CA LYS A 42 -1.77 -12.05 4.74
C LYS A 42 -1.09 -12.83 5.87
N ALA A 43 -1.87 -13.57 6.66
CA ALA A 43 -1.31 -14.57 7.57
C ALA A 43 -1.14 -15.88 6.81
N ILE A 44 -0.02 -16.56 7.07
CA ILE A 44 0.18 -17.93 6.62
C ILE A 44 -0.61 -18.82 7.57
N CYS A 45 -1.60 -19.52 7.04
CA CYS A 45 -2.44 -20.44 7.78
C CYS A 45 -2.11 -21.88 7.38
N ARG A 46 -2.09 -22.79 8.34
CA ARG A 46 -1.95 -24.24 8.10
C ARG A 46 -3.27 -24.92 8.43
N CYS A 47 -3.82 -25.66 7.48
CA CYS A 47 -5.05 -26.41 7.73
C CYS A 47 -4.81 -27.59 8.68
N HIS A 48 -5.66 -27.76 9.70
CA HIS A 48 -5.55 -28.87 10.64
C HIS A 48 -5.88 -30.23 9.98
N ASN A 49 -6.76 -30.24 8.97
CA ASN A 49 -7.24 -31.47 8.35
C ASN A 49 -6.33 -31.99 7.23
N CYS A 50 -5.96 -31.14 6.27
CA CYS A 50 -5.15 -31.55 5.11
C CYS A 50 -3.67 -31.11 5.19
N ARG A 51 -3.28 -30.43 6.28
CA ARG A 51 -1.93 -29.86 6.50
C ARG A 51 -1.44 -28.89 5.42
N TYR A 52 -2.32 -28.49 4.49
CA TYR A 52 -2.01 -27.54 3.43
C TYR A 52 -1.75 -26.14 4.00
N ILE A 53 -0.71 -25.49 3.49
CA ILE A 53 -0.28 -24.15 3.90
C ILE A 53 -0.81 -23.16 2.85
N TYR A 54 -1.53 -22.13 3.29
CA TYR A 54 -2.14 -21.14 2.41
C TYR A 54 -2.07 -19.74 3.02
N ALA A 55 -2.07 -18.72 2.17
CA ALA A 55 -2.13 -17.33 2.61
C ALA A 55 -3.60 -16.90 2.72
N ALA A 56 -4.02 -16.46 3.92
CA ALA A 56 -5.36 -15.94 4.17
C ALA A 56 -5.30 -14.53 4.76
N PRO A 57 -6.29 -13.66 4.49
CA PRO A 57 -6.35 -12.35 5.13
C PRO A 57 -6.55 -12.50 6.65
N ARG A 58 -5.72 -11.86 7.50
CA ARG A 58 -5.82 -11.92 8.99
C ARG A 58 -7.18 -11.50 9.53
N ARG A 59 -7.99 -10.77 8.76
CA ARG A 59 -9.31 -10.27 9.17
C ARG A 59 -10.45 -11.27 8.93
N THR A 60 -10.20 -12.45 8.35
CA THR A 60 -11.25 -13.46 8.22
C THR A 60 -11.16 -14.43 9.40
N PRO A 61 -12.06 -14.35 10.39
CA PRO A 61 -12.09 -15.27 11.54
C PRO A 61 -12.43 -16.71 11.15
N LEU A 62 -12.80 -16.97 9.89
CA LEU A 62 -13.17 -18.28 9.35
C LEU A 62 -12.55 -18.43 7.96
N ALA A 63 -11.24 -18.73 7.88
CA ALA A 63 -10.58 -18.96 6.61
C ALA A 63 -10.79 -20.42 6.16
N ARG A 64 -11.54 -20.63 5.07
CA ARG A 64 -11.69 -21.96 4.45
C ARG A 64 -10.38 -22.39 3.80
N CYS A 65 -10.04 -23.66 3.95
CA CYS A 65 -8.89 -24.22 3.24
C CYS A 65 -9.23 -24.36 1.74
N PRO A 66 -8.39 -23.87 0.80
CA PRO A 66 -8.67 -23.97 -0.64
C PRO A 66 -8.62 -25.41 -1.18
N ARG A 67 -8.15 -26.37 -0.39
CA ARG A 67 -7.97 -27.76 -0.83
C ARG A 67 -9.03 -28.71 -0.31
N CYS A 68 -9.46 -28.54 0.94
CA CYS A 68 -10.43 -29.45 1.58
C CYS A 68 -11.71 -28.75 2.05
N GLU A 69 -11.84 -27.44 1.79
CA GLU A 69 -12.97 -26.56 2.10
C GLU A 69 -13.43 -26.50 3.57
N LYS A 70 -12.82 -27.31 4.45
CA LYS A 70 -13.07 -27.28 5.89
C LYS A 70 -12.69 -25.93 6.48
N LEU A 71 -13.52 -25.49 7.42
CA LEU A 71 -13.33 -24.29 8.21
C LEU A 71 -12.23 -24.55 9.24
N ASN A 72 -11.14 -23.76 9.18
CA ASN A 72 -10.14 -23.78 10.25
C ASN A 72 -10.48 -22.64 11.23
N THR A 73 -10.53 -22.97 12.51
CA THR A 73 -10.58 -21.97 13.58
C THR A 73 -9.23 -21.26 13.66
N PRO A 74 -9.20 -19.93 13.75
CA PRO A 74 -7.96 -19.20 13.99
C PRO A 74 -7.47 -19.58 15.38
N VAL A 75 -6.23 -20.09 15.45
CA VAL A 75 -5.54 -20.29 16.71
C VAL A 75 -5.33 -18.89 17.30
N ARG A 76 -6.19 -18.52 18.27
CA ARG A 76 -6.16 -17.23 18.97
C ARG A 76 -4.74 -16.91 19.44
N GLN A 77 -4.34 -15.66 19.26
CA GLN A 77 -3.69 -14.88 20.31
C GLN A 77 -4.47 -13.59 20.47
#